data_AF-A0A707RA23-F1
#
_entry.id   AF-A0A707RA23-F1
#
_cell.length_a   1.000
_cell.length_b   1.000
_cell.length_c   1.000
_cell.angle_alpha   90.00
_cell.angle_beta   90.00
_cell.angle_gamma   90.00
#
_symmetry.space_group_name_H-M   'P 1'
#
loop_
_entity.id
_entity.type
_entity.pdbx_description
1 polymer ?
#
loop_
_entity_poly.entity_id
_entity_poly.type
_entity_poly.pdbx_seq_one_letter_code
_entity_poly.pdbx_strand_id
1 'polypeptide(L)' 'MIKLVRIDYRLLHGQVVFAWTRALDIDHIIVANANAAGDAFVSMSLSLAKPAGVSLDIITVEQAAEK' A
#
# COMPACT_ATOMS: atom_id res chain seq x y z
N MET A 1 -3.19 -6.53 -12.96
CA MET A 1 -2.57 -7.85 -12.71
C MET A 1 -1.78 -7.76 -11.41
N ILE A 2 -2.00 -8.68 -10.46
CA ILE A 2 -1.28 -8.67 -9.17
C ILE A 2 0.16 -9.13 -9.41
N LYS A 3 1.13 -8.25 -9.19
CA LYS A 3 2.57 -8.55 -9.37
C LYS A 3 3.26 -9.04 -8.08
N LEU A 4 2.73 -8.65 -6.91
CA LEU A 4 3.29 -8.99 -5.60
C LEU A 4 2.18 -9.04 -4.55
N VAL A 5 2.24 -10.04 -3.68
CA VAL A 5 1.51 -10.06 -2.41
C VAL A 5 2.55 -10.11 -1.30
N ARG A 6 2.40 -9.24 -0.30
CA ARG A 6 3.34 -9.12 0.81
C ARG A 6 2.60 -8.90 2.12
N ILE A 7 3.01 -9.64 3.15
CA ILE A 7 2.62 -9.40 4.53
C ILE A 7 3.80 -8.73 5.24
N ASP A 8 3.58 -7.52 5.75
CA ASP A 8 4.54 -6.76 6.55
C ASP A 8 3.76 -5.95 7.58
N TYR A 9 4.07 -6.12 8.87
CA TYR A 9 3.37 -5.44 9.95
C TYR A 9 3.53 -3.91 9.92
N ARG A 10 4.56 -3.41 9.23
CA ARG A 10 4.82 -1.97 9.04
C ARG A 10 4.17 -1.39 7.80
N LEU A 11 3.52 -2.22 6.98
CA LEU A 11 2.86 -1.80 5.74
C LEU A 11 3.84 -1.11 4.78
N LEU A 12 3.63 0.17 4.47
CA LEU A 12 4.48 0.99 3.62
C LEU A 12 5.51 1.74 4.47
N HIS A 13 6.79 1.39 4.34
CA HIS A 13 7.86 2.05 5.10
C HIS A 13 9.20 2.08 4.36
N GLY A 14 10.00 3.09 4.69
CA GLY A 14 11.40 3.21 4.31
C GLY A 14 11.66 3.16 2.80
N GLN A 15 12.89 2.79 2.44
CA GLN A 15 13.31 2.63 1.04
C GLN A 15 12.83 1.33 0.40
N VAL A 16 12.27 0.43 1.22
CA VAL A 16 11.98 -0.92 0.76
C VAL A 16 10.78 -0.92 -0.21
N VAL A 17 9.80 -0.02 0.00
CA VAL A 17 8.69 0.21 -0.97
C VAL A 17 9.19 0.63 -2.35
N PHE A 18 10.22 1.47 -2.40
CA PHE A 18 10.81 1.94 -3.66
C PHE A 18 11.52 0.81 -4.41
N ALA A 19 12.09 -0.17 -3.68
CA ALA A 19 12.76 -1.30 -4.29
C ALA A 19 11.78 -2.20 -5.06
N TRP A 20 10.68 -2.62 -4.43
CA TRP A 20 9.72 -3.51 -5.10
C TRP A 20 8.93 -2.81 -6.19
N THR A 21 8.54 -1.55 -5.98
CA THR A 21 7.80 -0.79 -6.99
C THR A 21 8.60 -0.61 -8.27
N ARG A 22 9.90 -0.30 -8.18
CA ARG A 22 10.77 -0.19 -9.36
C ARG A 22 11.11 -1.55 -9.97
N ALA A 23 11.42 -2.55 -9.14
CA ALA A 23 11.83 -3.87 -9.63
C ALA A 23 10.71 -4.62 -10.37
N LEU A 24 9.45 -4.39 -9.95
CA LEU A 24 8.28 -5.05 -10.52
C LEU A 24 7.43 -4.11 -11.39
N ASP A 25 7.82 -2.84 -11.55
CA ASP A 25 7.07 -1.85 -12.32
C ASP A 25 5.62 -1.71 -11.80
N ILE A 26 5.47 -1.49 -10.49
CA ILE A 26 4.17 -1.34 -9.82
C ILE A 26 3.71 0.11 -9.93
N ASP A 27 2.51 0.30 -10.47
CA ASP A 27 1.82 1.58 -10.63
C ASP A 27 0.71 1.79 -9.59
N HIS A 28 0.20 0.73 -8.95
CA HIS A 28 -0.85 0.77 -7.94
C HIS A 28 -0.53 -0.10 -6.73
N ILE A 29 -0.67 0.45 -5.52
CA ILE A 29 -0.55 -0.28 -4.25
C ILE A 29 -1.90 -0.33 -3.54
N ILE A 30 -2.26 -1.50 -3.00
CA ILE A 30 -3.40 -1.66 -2.11
C ILE A 30 -2.88 -2.09 -0.74
N VAL A 31 -3.18 -1.30 0.30
CA VAL A 31 -3.01 -1.67 1.70
C VAL A 31 -4.35 -2.16 2.21
N ALA A 32 -4.53 -3.48 2.25
CA ALA A 32 -5.70 -4.14 2.80
C ALA A 32 -5.56 -4.27 4.34
N ASN A 33 -5.95 -3.24 5.09
CA ASN A 33 -5.85 -3.21 6.55
C ASN A 33 -6.92 -2.29 7.16
N ALA A 34 -7.87 -2.87 7.91
CA ALA A 34 -8.99 -2.14 8.50
C ALA A 34 -8.56 -1.06 9.52
N ASN A 35 -7.51 -1.31 10.31
CA ASN A 35 -7.02 -0.34 11.28
C ASN A 35 -6.42 0.87 10.56
N ALA A 36 -5.61 0.65 9.52
CA ALA A 36 -5.03 1.74 8.73
C ALA A 36 -6.11 2.53 7.99
N ALA A 37 -7.13 1.84 7.43
CA ALA A 37 -8.25 2.48 6.75
C ALA A 37 -9.15 3.31 7.70
N GLY A 38 -9.28 2.87 8.95
CA GLY A 38 -10.07 3.56 9.99
C GLY A 38 -9.31 4.68 10.73
N ASP A 39 -7.99 4.77 10.58
CA ASP A 39 -7.16 5.76 11.27
C ASP A 39 -6.59 6.79 10.27
N ALA A 40 -7.08 8.03 10.37
CA ALA A 40 -6.69 9.11 9.48
C ALA A 40 -5.19 9.47 9.56
N PHE A 41 -4.58 9.35 10.75
CA PHE A 41 -3.16 9.63 10.92
C PHE A 41 -2.31 8.55 10.26
N VAL A 42 -2.66 7.28 10.46
CA VAL A 42 -1.99 6.15 9.80
C VAL A 42 -2.15 6.24 8.28
N SER A 43 -3.36 6.49 7.79
CA SER A 43 -3.62 6.65 6.35
C SER A 43 -2.82 7.78 5.72
N MET A 44 -2.73 8.93 6.40
CA MET A 44 -1.90 10.05 5.95
C MET A 44 -0.42 9.67 5.91
N SER A 45 0.09 9.01 6.95
CA SER A 45 1.49 8.57 7.03
C SER A 45 1.84 7.61 5.88
N LEU A 46 0.98 6.62 5.59
CA LEU A 46 1.16 5.68 4.49
C LEU A 46 1.11 6.36 3.12
N SER A 47 0.26 7.38 2.97
CA SER A 47 0.17 8.18 1.75
C SER A 47 1.46 8.97 1.49
N LEU A 48 2.12 9.45 2.53
CA LEU A 48 3.43 10.11 2.45
C LEU A 48 4.58 9.14 2.15
N ALA A 49 4.46 7.88 2.59
CA ALA A 49 5.47 6.84 2.35
C ALA A 49 5.43 6.26 0.91
N LYS A 50 4.34 6.50 0.18
CA LYS A 50 4.14 6.00 -1.18
C LYS A 50 5.11 6.64 -2.18
N PRO A 51 5.72 5.87 -3.09
CA PRO A 51 6.51 6.42 -4.20
C PRO A 51 5.73 7.40 -5.08
N ALA A 52 6.44 8.38 -5.66
CA ALA A 52 5.86 9.30 -6.63
C ALA A 52 5.35 8.56 -7.87
N GLY A 53 4.20 8.97 -8.42
CA GLY A 53 3.61 8.36 -9.62
C GLY A 53 2.84 7.05 -9.39
N VAL A 54 2.86 6.49 -8.19
CA VAL A 54 2.11 5.27 -7.83
C VAL A 54 0.75 5.65 -7.22
N SER A 55 -0.35 4.98 -7.53
CA SER A 55 -1.63 5.15 -6.81
C SER A 55 -1.66 4.30 -5.54
N LEU A 56 -2.44 4.72 -4.54
CA LEU A 56 -2.58 3.99 -3.28
C LEU A 56 -4.03 3.96 -2.82
N ASP A 57 -4.53 2.77 -2.53
CA ASP A 57 -5.74 2.55 -1.76
C ASP A 57 -5.38 2.01 -0.38
N ILE A 58 -6.02 2.54 0.66
CA ILE A 58 -5.93 2.04 2.04
C ILE A 58 -7.36 1.66 2.44
N ILE A 59 -7.65 0.38 2.40
CA ILE A 59 -9.02 -0.17 2.44
C ILE A 59 -9.07 -1.41 3.31
N THR A 60 -10.28 -1.88 3.63
CA THR A 60 -10.44 -3.17 4.33
C THR A 60 -10.13 -4.35 3.41
N VAL A 61 -9.99 -5.55 3.99
CA VAL A 61 -9.74 -6.76 3.19
C VAL A 61 -10.94 -7.09 2.30
N GLU A 62 -12.15 -6.84 2.80
CA GLU A 62 -13.40 -7.06 2.08
C GLU A 62 -13.47 -6.15 0.86
N GLN A 63 -13.19 -4.86 1.03
CA GLN A 63 -13.14 -3.89 -0.07
C GLN A 63 -12.06 -4.22 -1.10
N ALA A 64 -10.92 -4.76 -0.65
CA ALA A 64 -9.84 -5.18 -1.55
C ALA A 64 -10.21 -6.41 -2.38
N ALA A 65 -11.03 -7.33 -1.85
CA ALA A 65 -11.48 -8.52 -2.54
C ALA A 65 -12.50 -8.22 -3.66
N GLU A 66 -13.14 -7.06 -3.61
CA GLU A 66 -14.13 -6.61 -4.61
C GLU A 66 -13.50 -5.82 -5.78
N LYS A 67 -12.20 -5.50 -5.71
CA LYS A 67 -11.46 -4.77 -6.75
C LYS A 67 -10.70 -5.71 -7.69
#